data_AF-A0A8C2U0V0-F1
#
_entry.id   AF-A0A8C2U0V0-F1
#
_cell.length_a   1.000
_cell.length_b   1.000
_cell.length_c   1.000
_cell.angle_alpha   90.00
_cell.angle_beta   90.00
_cell.angle_gamma   90.00
#
_symmetry.space_group_name_H-M   'P 1'
#
loop_
_entity.id
_entity.type
_entity.pdbx_description
1 polymer ?
#
loop_
_entity_poly.entity_id
_entity_poly.type
_entity_poly.pdbx_seq_one_letter_code
_entity_poly.pdbx_strand_id
1 'polypeptide(L)'
;MALFPVLKQEVLFRNGTWSYRIPALLYLPRFSIILAFAEEREDLVDEHAKLIVMRRGTYNPATHHVQWSSMETIVNAKLEGHRSMNPCPVYDEVSGNLILFFIAVPGKISEHHQLRTKINLVRLCYVTSVDQGHTWSPAQDITESTISTEYKNWATFAVGPGHGLQLSNEPRSLVIPAYAFRIIDHKQHPVSYSFCFISSDHGMTWEMGNFVGKESAGECQVAEIHRCGMNVLYCNARTNRGARVQAVSYNNGVDFDEGHRVEKLVEPPSGCHGSIVAFPPPPYVWCQDSWLLYAHPRQKEKVCWFFSFI
;
A
#
# COMPACT_ATOMS: atom_id res chain seq x y z
N MET A 1 12.63 -25.28 14.63
CA MET A 1 13.17 -23.93 14.37
C MET A 1 12.46 -22.97 15.30
N ALA A 2 13.18 -22.34 16.23
CA ALA A 2 12.62 -21.31 17.08
C ALA A 2 12.19 -20.10 16.23
N LEU A 3 11.02 -19.55 16.51
CA LEU A 3 10.61 -18.25 15.96
C LEU A 3 11.63 -17.20 16.40
N PHE A 4 11.93 -16.25 15.53
CA PHE A 4 12.81 -15.11 15.84
C PHE A 4 12.27 -14.44 17.13
N PRO A 5 13.11 -14.13 18.14
CA PRO A 5 12.62 -13.47 19.33
C PRO A 5 12.09 -12.09 18.95
N VAL A 6 10.81 -11.85 19.25
CA VAL A 6 10.12 -10.57 19.01
C VAL A 6 9.80 -9.93 20.36
N LEU A 7 9.83 -8.60 20.41
CA LEU A 7 9.47 -7.85 21.62
C LEU A 7 8.03 -8.12 22.06
N LYS A 8 7.12 -8.22 21.09
CA LYS A 8 5.70 -8.50 21.32
C LYS A 8 5.08 -9.17 20.10
N GLN A 9 4.16 -10.11 20.35
CA GLN A 9 3.27 -10.69 19.35
C GLN A 9 1.86 -10.74 19.92
N GLU A 10 0.92 -10.06 19.29
CA GLU A 10 -0.48 -10.02 19.71
C GLU A 10 -1.42 -10.00 18.51
N VAL A 11 -2.65 -10.51 18.69
CA VAL A 11 -3.67 -10.53 17.64
C VAL A 11 -4.53 -9.28 17.77
N LEU A 12 -4.39 -8.33 16.85
CA LEU A 12 -5.14 -7.06 16.85
C LEU A 12 -6.55 -7.21 16.27
N PHE A 13 -6.67 -7.99 15.20
CA PHE A 13 -7.93 -8.28 14.52
C PHE A 13 -8.17 -9.78 14.57
N ARG A 14 -9.28 -10.19 15.20
CA ARG A 14 -9.63 -11.59 15.40
C ARG A 14 -10.93 -11.87 14.66
N ASN A 15 -10.92 -12.85 13.78
CA ASN A 15 -12.12 -13.29 13.08
C ASN A 15 -13.18 -13.78 14.09
N GLY A 16 -14.43 -13.43 13.81
CA GLY A 16 -15.59 -13.79 14.61
C GLY A 16 -16.82 -13.70 13.72
N THR A 17 -17.73 -12.77 14.03
CA THR A 17 -18.85 -12.43 13.13
C THR A 17 -18.37 -11.91 11.78
N TRP A 18 -17.26 -11.17 11.78
CA TRP A 18 -16.63 -10.64 10.58
C TRP A 18 -15.23 -11.24 10.39
N SER A 19 -14.77 -11.23 9.14
CA SER A 19 -13.40 -11.58 8.77
C SER A 19 -12.57 -10.31 8.53
N TYR A 20 -11.29 -10.37 8.92
CA TYR A 20 -10.37 -9.24 8.76
C TYR A 20 -9.20 -9.62 7.85
N ARG A 21 -8.99 -8.85 6.77
CA ARG A 21 -7.89 -9.04 5.81
C ARG A 21 -7.32 -7.69 5.37
N ILE A 22 -6.27 -7.75 4.55
CA ILE A 22 -5.65 -6.60 3.89
C ILE A 22 -5.17 -5.56 4.93
N PRO A 23 -4.12 -5.90 5.69
CA PRO A 23 -3.63 -5.03 6.74
C PRO A 23 -2.89 -3.82 6.17
N ALA A 24 -3.05 -2.67 6.82
CA ALA A 24 -2.14 -1.54 6.67
C ALA A 24 -1.70 -1.04 8.05
N LEU A 25 -0.47 -0.55 8.14
CA LEU A 25 0.13 -0.08 9.38
C LEU A 25 0.84 1.25 9.12
N LEU A 26 0.58 2.25 9.95
CA LEU A 26 1.20 3.57 9.84
C LEU A 26 1.70 4.01 11.22
N TYR A 27 2.93 4.49 11.29
CA TYR A 27 3.51 5.06 12.50
C TYR A 27 3.54 6.58 12.39
N LEU A 28 3.08 7.27 13.44
CA LEU A 28 3.11 8.72 13.58
C LEU A 28 4.17 9.08 14.63
N PRO A 29 5.44 9.30 14.22
CA PRO A 29 6.56 9.42 15.15
C PRO A 29 6.40 10.58 16.13
N ARG A 30 5.91 11.72 15.65
CA ARG A 30 5.67 12.93 16.46
C ARG A 30 4.79 12.69 17.69
N PHE A 31 3.88 11.73 17.61
CA PHE A 31 2.92 11.43 18.66
C PHE A 31 3.14 10.08 19.35
N SER A 32 4.13 9.30 18.89
CA SER A 32 4.30 7.89 19.29
C SER A 32 3.00 7.09 19.14
N ILE A 33 2.27 7.31 18.03
CA ILE A 33 1.01 6.62 17.72
C ILE A 33 1.25 5.64 16.57
N ILE A 34 0.71 4.43 16.68
CA ILE A 34 0.63 3.45 15.59
C ILE A 34 -0.85 3.28 15.22
N LEU A 35 -1.17 3.35 13.95
CA LEU A 35 -2.51 3.08 13.42
C LEU A 35 -2.46 1.77 12.63
N ALA A 36 -3.26 0.79 13.03
CA ALA A 36 -3.43 -0.47 12.34
C ALA A 36 -4.81 -0.49 11.68
N PHE A 37 -4.86 -0.75 10.38
CA PHE A 37 -6.08 -0.81 9.58
C PHE A 37 -6.27 -2.22 9.02
N ALA A 38 -7.52 -2.58 8.76
CA ALA A 38 -7.89 -3.79 8.02
C ALA A 38 -9.23 -3.60 7.30
N GLU A 39 -9.46 -4.38 6.25
CA GLU A 39 -10.80 -4.59 5.72
C GLU A 39 -11.62 -5.41 6.71
N GLU A 40 -12.84 -4.96 7.00
CA GLU A 40 -13.89 -5.77 7.63
C GLU A 40 -14.80 -6.38 6.54
N ARG A 41 -15.03 -7.69 6.63
CA ARG A 41 -15.60 -8.50 5.56
C ARG A 41 -16.64 -9.48 6.11
N GLU A 42 -17.65 -9.82 5.31
CA GLU A 42 -18.64 -10.86 5.68
C GLU A 42 -17.98 -12.23 5.84
N ASP A 43 -17.01 -12.53 4.96
CA ASP A 43 -16.22 -13.76 4.98
C ASP A 43 -14.85 -13.52 4.29
N LEU A 44 -14.20 -14.61 3.83
CA LEU A 44 -12.89 -14.58 3.21
C LEU A 44 -12.90 -14.16 1.73
N VAL A 45 -14.07 -14.01 1.10
CA VAL A 45 -14.24 -13.68 -0.32
C VAL A 45 -14.01 -12.17 -0.54
N ASP A 46 -13.28 -11.79 -1.59
CA ASP A 46 -12.84 -10.40 -1.81
C ASP A 46 -14.01 -9.45 -2.10
N GLU A 47 -15.03 -9.94 -2.78
CA GLU A 47 -16.27 -9.22 -3.07
C GLU A 47 -17.14 -8.96 -1.84
N HIS A 48 -16.83 -9.60 -0.72
CA HIS A 48 -17.57 -9.50 0.54
C HIS A 48 -16.94 -8.52 1.55
N ALA A 49 -15.95 -7.73 1.11
CA ALA A 49 -15.52 -6.57 1.87
C ALA A 49 -16.66 -5.57 2.08
N LYS A 50 -16.60 -4.81 3.18
CA LYS A 50 -17.62 -3.84 3.55
C LYS A 50 -17.01 -2.47 3.82
N LEU A 51 -16.26 -2.39 4.90
CA LEU A 51 -15.74 -1.14 5.48
C LEU A 51 -14.29 -1.35 5.93
N ILE A 52 -13.64 -0.25 6.30
CA ILE A 52 -12.30 -0.27 6.90
C ILE A 52 -12.45 -0.09 8.41
N VAL A 53 -11.77 -0.95 9.17
CA VAL A 53 -11.63 -0.84 10.63
C VAL A 53 -10.22 -0.43 11.00
N MET A 54 -10.09 0.18 12.17
CA MET A 54 -8.82 0.66 12.71
C MET A 54 -8.69 0.32 14.19
N ARG A 55 -7.45 0.13 14.64
CA ARG A 55 -7.04 0.23 16.04
C ARG A 55 -5.92 1.26 16.16
N ARG A 56 -6.01 2.11 17.19
CA ARG A 56 -5.00 3.11 17.52
C ARG A 56 -4.15 2.59 18.69
N GLY A 57 -2.84 2.62 18.54
CA GLY A 57 -1.87 2.16 19.53
C GLY A 57 -1.00 3.32 20.00
N THR A 58 -0.82 3.47 21.31
CA THR A 58 0.18 4.39 21.87
C THR A 58 1.44 3.59 22.19
N TYR A 59 2.54 3.93 21.53
CA TYR A 59 3.85 3.34 21.77
C TYR A 59 4.54 4.08 22.92
N ASN A 60 5.06 3.31 23.89
CA ASN A 60 5.86 3.84 24.99
C ASN A 60 7.33 3.46 24.76
N PRO A 61 8.20 4.41 24.37
CA PRO A 61 9.62 4.16 24.12
C PRO A 61 10.41 3.70 25.34
N ALA A 62 9.96 3.95 26.58
CA ALA A 62 10.67 3.52 27.79
C ALA A 62 10.42 2.04 28.12
N THR A 63 9.26 1.50 27.72
CA THR A 63 8.86 0.12 28.00
C THR A 63 8.84 -0.77 26.76
N HIS A 64 9.05 -0.17 25.58
CA HIS A 64 8.91 -0.81 24.27
C HIS A 64 7.55 -1.50 24.08
N HIS A 65 6.50 -0.94 24.68
CA HIS A 65 5.16 -1.52 24.67
C HIS A 65 4.18 -0.65 23.90
N VAL A 66 3.25 -1.29 23.18
CA VAL A 66 2.13 -0.63 22.52
C VAL A 66 0.84 -0.93 23.27
N GLN A 67 0.14 0.12 23.68
CA GLN A 67 -1.21 0.03 24.27
C GLN A 67 -2.25 0.34 23.20
N TRP A 68 -3.03 -0.67 22.81
CA TRP A 68 -4.06 -0.53 21.78
C TRP A 68 -5.41 -0.15 22.35
N SER A 69 -6.09 0.79 21.69
CA SER A 69 -7.50 1.10 21.90
C SER A 69 -8.40 -0.04 21.41
N SER A 70 -9.70 0.10 21.70
CA SER A 70 -10.74 -0.67 21.02
C SER A 70 -10.67 -0.46 19.50
N MET A 71 -11.13 -1.49 18.77
CA MET A 71 -11.31 -1.41 17.33
C MET A 71 -12.49 -0.48 17.00
N GLU A 72 -12.34 0.33 15.97
CA GLU A 72 -13.33 1.30 15.51
C GLU A 72 -13.53 1.14 14.00
N THR A 73 -14.76 1.28 13.54
CA THR A 73 -15.08 1.33 12.11
C THR A 73 -14.97 2.75 11.62
N ILE A 74 -14.24 2.98 10.52
CA ILE A 74 -14.14 4.29 9.89
C ILE A 74 -15.37 4.50 9.00
N VAL A 75 -16.48 4.90 9.61
CA VAL A 75 -17.80 5.00 8.94
C VAL A 75 -17.83 5.94 7.73
N ASN A 76 -16.91 6.90 7.67
CA ASN A 76 -16.80 7.85 6.58
C ASN A 76 -15.94 7.35 5.41
N ALA A 77 -15.12 6.31 5.60
CA ALA A 77 -14.30 5.72 4.53
C ALA A 77 -15.15 4.78 3.66
N LYS A 78 -16.19 5.32 3.03
CA LYS A 78 -17.10 4.58 2.14
C LYS A 78 -17.76 5.51 1.11
N LEU A 79 -18.21 4.91 0.01
CA LEU A 79 -19.22 5.48 -0.88
C LEU A 79 -20.51 4.67 -0.77
N GLU A 80 -21.66 5.33 -0.85
CA GLU A 80 -22.96 4.67 -0.75
C GLU A 80 -23.11 3.61 -1.86
N GLY A 81 -23.61 2.42 -1.51
CA GLY A 81 -23.72 1.29 -2.45
C GLY A 81 -22.40 0.64 -2.88
N HIS A 82 -21.26 1.05 -2.31
CA HIS A 82 -19.95 0.47 -2.62
C HIS A 82 -19.34 -0.22 -1.39
N ARG A 83 -18.46 -1.20 -1.64
CA ARG A 83 -17.57 -1.76 -0.62
C ARG A 83 -16.22 -1.03 -0.63
N SER A 84 -15.65 -0.78 0.54
CA SER A 84 -14.31 -0.20 0.70
C SER A 84 -13.24 -1.28 0.85
N MET A 85 -12.15 -1.16 0.09
CA MET A 85 -11.06 -2.13 0.05
C MET A 85 -9.69 -1.42 -0.02
N ASN A 86 -8.62 -2.17 0.23
CA ASN A 86 -7.23 -1.73 0.11
C ASN A 86 -6.91 -0.45 0.90
N PRO A 87 -7.02 -0.46 2.25
CA PRO A 87 -6.58 0.68 3.05
C PRO A 87 -5.11 1.01 2.74
N CYS A 88 -4.86 2.27 2.40
CA CYS A 88 -3.54 2.80 2.08
C CYS A 88 -3.28 4.14 2.79
N PRO A 89 -2.95 4.14 4.10
CA PRO A 89 -2.69 5.34 4.87
C PRO A 89 -1.32 5.97 4.55
N VAL A 90 -1.27 7.30 4.53
CA VAL A 90 -0.04 8.12 4.50
C VAL A 90 -0.18 9.28 5.50
N TYR A 91 0.92 9.67 6.13
CA TYR A 91 0.96 10.84 7.01
C TYR A 91 1.78 11.94 6.36
N ASP A 92 1.19 13.14 6.27
CA ASP A 92 1.93 14.33 5.89
C ASP A 92 2.42 15.03 7.15
N GLU A 93 3.73 14.97 7.41
CA GLU A 93 4.35 15.60 8.58
C GLU A 93 4.34 17.13 8.52
N VAL A 94 4.19 17.72 7.33
CA VAL A 94 4.21 19.18 7.13
C VAL A 94 2.86 19.78 7.52
N SER A 95 1.77 19.28 6.93
CA SER A 95 0.41 19.75 7.26
C SER A 95 -0.12 19.15 8.56
N GLY A 96 0.42 18.00 9.00
CA GLY A 96 -0.09 17.23 10.12
C GLY A 96 -1.31 16.38 9.78
N ASN A 97 -1.66 16.27 8.50
CA ASN A 97 -2.82 15.51 8.02
C ASN A 97 -2.50 14.03 7.86
N LEU A 98 -3.39 13.19 8.38
CA LEU A 98 -3.46 11.78 8.04
C LEU A 98 -4.41 11.62 6.85
N ILE A 99 -3.97 10.93 5.80
CA ILE A 99 -4.79 10.64 4.62
C ILE A 99 -4.89 9.11 4.49
N LEU A 100 -6.10 8.58 4.45
CA LEU A 100 -6.35 7.16 4.21
C LEU A 100 -6.96 7.00 2.83
N PHE A 101 -6.14 6.50 1.89
CA PHE A 101 -6.63 6.06 0.59
C PHE A 101 -7.32 4.70 0.70
N PHE A 102 -8.29 4.48 -0.19
CA PHE A 102 -8.94 3.20 -0.39
C PHE A 102 -9.58 3.16 -1.78
N ILE A 103 -9.93 1.96 -2.24
CA ILE A 103 -10.79 1.82 -3.41
C ILE A 103 -12.23 1.53 -2.99
N ALA A 104 -13.18 2.04 -3.75
CA ALA A 104 -14.60 1.72 -3.60
C ALA A 104 -15.13 1.02 -4.86
N VAL A 105 -15.76 -0.16 -4.68
CA VAL A 105 -16.30 -0.96 -5.79
C VAL A 105 -17.81 -1.18 -5.60
N PRO A 106 -18.66 -1.00 -6.62
CA PRO A 106 -20.10 -1.16 -6.47
C PRO A 106 -20.50 -2.57 -6.02
N GLY A 107 -21.28 -2.64 -4.93
CA GLY A 107 -21.81 -3.87 -4.36
C GLY A 107 -20.78 -5.00 -4.29
N LYS A 108 -21.14 -6.15 -4.87
CA LYS A 108 -20.31 -7.37 -4.91
C LYS A 108 -19.72 -7.66 -6.30
N ILE A 109 -19.54 -6.63 -7.15
CA ILE A 109 -18.94 -6.82 -8.48
C ILE A 109 -17.48 -7.26 -8.32
N SER A 110 -17.13 -8.41 -8.90
CA SER A 110 -15.79 -9.00 -8.80
C SER A 110 -14.76 -8.32 -9.70
N GLU A 111 -13.49 -8.40 -9.30
CA GLU A 111 -12.36 -8.04 -10.18
C GLU A 111 -12.43 -8.86 -11.47
N HIS A 112 -12.72 -10.17 -11.37
CA HIS A 112 -12.86 -11.06 -12.51
C HIS A 112 -13.93 -10.60 -13.50
N HIS A 113 -15.07 -10.08 -13.01
CA HIS A 113 -16.10 -9.51 -13.88
C HIS A 113 -15.54 -8.34 -14.69
N GLN A 114 -14.87 -7.39 -14.04
CA GLN A 114 -14.31 -6.20 -14.67
C GLN A 114 -13.19 -6.55 -15.67
N LEU A 115 -12.32 -7.51 -15.33
CA LEU A 115 -11.30 -8.05 -16.25
C LEU A 115 -11.90 -8.67 -17.51
N ARG A 116 -12.97 -9.44 -17.35
CA ARG A 116 -13.67 -10.12 -18.46
C ARG A 116 -14.43 -9.14 -19.34
N THR A 117 -15.14 -8.17 -18.75
CA THR A 117 -15.95 -7.20 -19.49
C THR A 117 -15.14 -6.01 -19.99
N LYS A 118 -13.94 -5.79 -19.43
CA LYS A 118 -13.10 -4.61 -19.69
C LYS A 118 -13.82 -3.30 -19.36
N ILE A 119 -14.65 -3.34 -18.33
CA ILE A 119 -15.40 -2.17 -17.82
C ILE A 119 -14.92 -1.91 -16.40
N ASN A 120 -14.19 -0.81 -16.22
CA ASN A 120 -13.73 -0.33 -14.93
C ASN A 120 -14.86 0.35 -14.16
N LEU A 121 -15.07 -0.10 -12.93
CA LEU A 121 -16.08 0.40 -11.99
C LEU A 121 -15.46 0.80 -10.64
N VAL A 122 -14.13 0.80 -10.54
CA VAL A 122 -13.42 1.14 -9.31
C VAL A 122 -13.36 2.66 -9.12
N ARG A 123 -13.65 3.14 -7.91
CA ARG A 123 -13.42 4.53 -7.49
C ARG A 123 -12.17 4.64 -6.62
N LEU A 124 -11.36 5.66 -6.87
CA LEU A 124 -10.25 6.05 -6.02
C LEU A 124 -10.74 7.08 -4.99
N CYS A 125 -10.66 6.73 -3.71
CA CYS A 125 -11.19 7.57 -2.65
C CYS A 125 -10.16 7.80 -1.55
N TYR A 126 -10.34 8.87 -0.79
CA TYR A 126 -9.67 9.04 0.49
C TYR A 126 -10.57 9.71 1.53
N VAL A 127 -10.20 9.54 2.79
CA VAL A 127 -10.64 10.35 3.94
C VAL A 127 -9.44 10.95 4.64
N THR A 128 -9.60 12.09 5.29
CA THR A 128 -8.53 12.74 6.05
C THR A 128 -8.86 12.86 7.53
N SER A 129 -7.84 12.92 8.36
CA SER A 129 -7.94 13.18 9.79
C SER A 129 -6.88 14.19 10.21
N VAL A 130 -7.29 15.18 10.99
CA VAL A 130 -6.43 16.24 11.57
C VAL A 130 -6.12 15.99 13.06
N ASP A 131 -6.70 14.92 13.63
CA ASP A 131 -6.66 14.56 15.04
C ASP A 131 -6.16 13.13 15.24
N GLN A 132 -5.15 12.74 14.44
CA GLN A 132 -4.42 11.48 14.59
C GLN A 132 -5.34 10.23 14.55
N GLY A 133 -6.35 10.27 13.69
CA GLY A 133 -7.28 9.18 13.42
C GLY A 133 -8.51 9.13 14.33
N HIS A 134 -8.72 10.11 15.21
CA HIS A 134 -9.89 10.14 16.09
C HIS A 134 -11.19 10.44 15.33
N THR A 135 -11.15 11.40 14.41
CA THR A 135 -12.26 11.71 13.51
C THR A 135 -11.77 11.75 12.07
N TRP A 136 -12.70 11.49 11.15
CA TRP A 136 -12.40 11.39 9.72
C TRP A 136 -13.35 12.28 8.93
N SER A 137 -12.84 12.96 7.92
CA SER A 137 -13.65 13.71 6.94
C SER A 137 -14.63 12.79 6.21
N PRO A 138 -15.67 13.31 5.54
CA PRO A 138 -16.37 12.57 4.50
C PRO A 138 -15.40 12.06 3.42
N ALA A 139 -15.72 10.93 2.79
CA ALA A 139 -14.95 10.41 1.66
C ALA A 139 -14.97 11.36 0.47
N GLN A 140 -13.81 11.57 -0.12
CA GLN A 140 -13.63 12.28 -1.38
C GLN A 140 -13.34 11.27 -2.49
N ASP A 141 -14.09 11.33 -3.59
CA ASP A 141 -13.82 10.57 -4.82
C ASP A 141 -13.00 11.44 -5.77
N ILE A 142 -11.76 11.03 -6.04
CA ILE A 142 -10.82 11.74 -6.91
C ILE A 142 -10.59 11.04 -8.24
N THR A 143 -11.42 10.05 -8.58
CA THR A 143 -11.25 9.22 -9.78
C THR A 143 -11.16 10.07 -11.05
N GLU A 144 -12.08 11.02 -11.22
CA GLU A 144 -12.14 11.87 -12.42
C GLU A 144 -10.96 12.85 -12.50
N SER A 145 -10.60 13.47 -11.37
CA SER A 145 -9.52 14.46 -11.32
C SER A 145 -8.14 13.84 -11.53
N THR A 146 -7.96 12.55 -11.22
CA THR A 146 -6.63 11.91 -11.21
C THR A 146 -6.42 10.96 -12.39
N ILE A 147 -7.45 10.24 -12.86
CA ILE A 147 -7.28 9.18 -13.86
C ILE A 147 -8.29 9.21 -15.01
N SER A 148 -9.06 10.30 -15.21
CA SER A 148 -10.12 10.36 -16.24
C SER A 148 -9.69 9.92 -17.65
N THR A 149 -8.50 10.33 -18.09
CA THR A 149 -7.96 10.00 -19.43
C THR A 149 -7.59 8.53 -19.57
N GLU A 150 -7.13 7.90 -18.50
CA GLU A 150 -6.70 6.50 -18.47
C GLU A 150 -7.79 5.54 -18.01
N TYR A 151 -8.85 6.03 -17.37
CA TYR A 151 -9.88 5.22 -16.71
C TYR A 151 -10.49 4.15 -17.61
N LYS A 152 -10.75 4.49 -18.89
CA LYS A 152 -11.32 3.59 -19.91
C LYS A 152 -10.29 2.62 -20.51
N ASN A 153 -9.00 2.90 -20.36
CA ASN A 153 -7.92 2.04 -20.83
C ASN A 153 -7.60 0.93 -19.83
N TRP A 154 -8.22 0.94 -18.64
CA TRP A 154 -8.02 -0.06 -17.61
C TRP A 154 -9.28 -0.89 -17.45
N ALA A 155 -9.12 -2.18 -17.18
CA ALA A 155 -10.23 -3.02 -16.78
C ALA A 155 -10.57 -2.84 -15.31
N THR A 156 -9.57 -2.62 -14.46
CA THR A 156 -9.68 -2.35 -13.01
C THR A 156 -8.31 -1.88 -12.51
N PHE A 157 -8.27 -1.29 -11.31
CA PHE A 157 -7.03 -0.85 -10.65
C PHE A 157 -7.18 -0.91 -9.13
N ALA A 158 -6.09 -0.80 -8.39
CA ALA A 158 -6.11 -0.62 -6.94
C ALA A 158 -4.88 0.13 -6.42
N VAL A 159 -4.95 0.61 -5.18
CA VAL A 159 -3.83 1.18 -4.42
C VAL A 159 -3.25 0.15 -3.43
N GLY A 160 -1.97 0.30 -3.11
CA GLY A 160 -1.22 -0.53 -2.17
C GLY A 160 -1.47 -2.03 -2.36
N PRO A 161 -2.02 -2.72 -1.34
CA PRO A 161 -2.39 -2.22 -0.01
C PRO A 161 -1.19 -1.92 0.91
N GLY A 162 -1.43 -1.39 2.11
CA GLY A 162 -0.39 -1.10 3.10
C GLY A 162 -0.09 0.38 3.23
N HIS A 163 1.14 0.84 3.45
CA HIS A 163 1.38 2.28 3.70
C HIS A 163 1.76 3.02 2.40
N GLY A 164 1.32 4.27 2.30
CA GLY A 164 1.93 5.26 1.41
C GLY A 164 3.18 5.86 2.03
N LEU A 165 3.85 6.73 1.28
CA LEU A 165 5.15 7.29 1.64
C LEU A 165 5.14 8.82 1.52
N GLN A 166 5.78 9.52 2.45
CA GLN A 166 6.18 10.91 2.26
C GLN A 166 7.68 10.95 1.95
N LEU A 167 8.05 11.60 0.85
CA LEU A 167 9.45 11.73 0.41
C LEU A 167 10.19 12.82 1.19
N SER A 168 11.51 12.71 1.21
CA SER A 168 12.42 13.70 1.79
C SER A 168 12.85 14.78 0.78
N ASN A 169 12.17 14.90 -0.35
CA ASN A 169 12.38 15.97 -1.32
C ASN A 169 11.86 17.31 -0.77
N GLU A 170 12.22 18.42 -1.43
CA GLU A 170 11.86 19.77 -0.96
C GLU A 170 10.33 19.97 -0.82
N PRO A 171 9.48 19.55 -1.78
CA PRO A 171 8.03 19.65 -1.64
C PRO A 171 7.42 18.68 -0.61
N ARG A 172 8.20 17.77 -0.03
CA ARG A 172 7.72 16.71 0.88
C ARG A 172 6.56 15.91 0.26
N SER A 173 6.76 15.53 -1.00
CA SER A 173 5.74 14.88 -1.84
C SER A 173 5.21 13.61 -1.20
N LEU A 174 3.92 13.36 -1.39
CA LEU A 174 3.24 12.14 -0.98
C LEU A 174 3.17 11.16 -2.15
N VAL A 175 3.43 9.89 -1.91
CA VAL A 175 3.44 8.83 -2.91
C VAL A 175 2.56 7.67 -2.45
N ILE A 176 1.58 7.30 -3.27
CA ILE A 176 0.68 6.17 -3.04
C ILE A 176 0.97 5.10 -4.10
N PRO A 177 1.52 3.93 -3.72
CA PRO A 177 1.76 2.85 -4.67
C PRO A 177 0.43 2.31 -5.22
N ALA A 178 0.40 1.94 -6.49
CA ALA A 178 -0.81 1.46 -7.16
C ALA A 178 -0.49 0.48 -8.30
N TYR A 179 -1.51 -0.17 -8.83
CA TYR A 179 -1.42 -0.96 -10.06
C TYR A 179 -2.72 -0.93 -10.84
N ALA A 180 -2.63 -1.09 -12.16
CA ALA A 180 -3.80 -1.16 -13.04
C ALA A 180 -3.67 -2.29 -14.07
N PHE A 181 -4.79 -2.94 -14.36
CA PHE A 181 -4.91 -3.91 -15.45
C PHE A 181 -5.22 -3.19 -16.76
N ARG A 182 -4.18 -2.98 -17.57
CA ARG A 182 -4.26 -2.21 -18.82
C ARG A 182 -4.84 -3.06 -19.95
N ILE A 183 -5.74 -2.45 -20.72
CA ILE A 183 -6.31 -2.98 -21.95
C ILE A 183 -5.43 -2.51 -23.11
N ILE A 184 -4.36 -3.24 -23.39
CA ILE A 184 -3.45 -2.93 -24.51
C ILE A 184 -4.03 -3.41 -25.84
N ASP A 185 -4.67 -4.59 -25.82
CA ASP A 185 -5.36 -5.18 -26.97
C ASP A 185 -6.75 -5.69 -26.51
N HIS A 186 -7.80 -5.26 -27.21
CA HIS A 186 -9.17 -5.70 -26.94
C HIS A 186 -9.39 -7.21 -27.15
N LYS A 187 -8.49 -7.90 -27.85
CA LYS A 187 -8.53 -9.36 -28.05
C LYS A 187 -7.80 -10.14 -26.97
N GLN A 188 -6.96 -9.50 -26.17
CA GLN A 188 -6.13 -10.16 -25.15
C GLN A 188 -6.65 -9.90 -23.74
N HIS A 189 -6.23 -10.71 -22.78
CA HIS A 189 -6.53 -10.44 -21.37
C HIS A 189 -5.79 -9.16 -20.92
N PRO A 190 -6.42 -8.27 -20.14
CA PRO A 190 -5.72 -7.11 -19.56
C PRO A 190 -4.48 -7.52 -18.78
N VAL A 191 -3.42 -6.71 -18.86
CA VAL A 191 -2.13 -6.98 -18.22
C VAL A 191 -1.88 -5.97 -17.11
N SER A 192 -1.51 -6.45 -15.92
CA SER A 192 -1.28 -5.58 -14.77
C SER A 192 0.11 -4.97 -14.81
N TYR A 193 0.18 -3.67 -14.50
CA TYR A 193 1.42 -2.93 -14.27
C TYR A 193 1.30 -2.03 -13.04
N SER A 194 2.35 -2.00 -12.23
CA SER A 194 2.47 -1.13 -11.07
C SER A 194 2.87 0.30 -11.47
N PHE A 195 2.45 1.29 -10.69
CA PHE A 195 2.79 2.71 -10.83
C PHE A 195 2.60 3.40 -9.46
N CYS A 196 2.65 4.73 -9.41
CA CYS A 196 2.37 5.51 -8.20
C CYS A 196 1.45 6.71 -8.51
N PHE A 197 0.60 7.07 -7.55
CA PHE A 197 0.02 8.41 -7.49
C PHE A 197 0.91 9.32 -6.66
N ILE A 198 1.08 10.57 -7.08
CA ILE A 198 2.01 11.53 -6.48
C ILE A 198 1.28 12.83 -6.21
N SER A 199 1.50 13.42 -5.04
CA SER A 199 1.07 14.77 -4.72
C SER A 199 2.28 15.58 -4.25
N SER A 200 2.43 16.77 -4.84
CA SER A 200 3.50 17.74 -4.51
C SER A 200 3.02 18.89 -3.65
N ASP A 201 1.72 18.89 -3.31
CA ASP A 201 1.00 20.00 -2.68
C ASP A 201 0.18 19.50 -1.49
N HIS A 202 0.76 18.57 -0.73
CA HIS A 202 0.22 18.10 0.55
C HIS A 202 -1.17 17.45 0.43
N GLY A 203 -1.44 16.77 -0.69
CA GLY A 203 -2.66 16.01 -0.95
C GLY A 203 -3.79 16.82 -1.60
N MET A 204 -3.55 18.08 -1.99
CA MET A 204 -4.55 18.91 -2.67
C MET A 204 -4.83 18.44 -4.10
N THR A 205 -3.78 18.11 -4.86
CA THR A 205 -3.87 17.50 -6.18
C THR A 205 -3.04 16.23 -6.27
N TRP A 206 -3.44 15.33 -7.17
CA TRP A 206 -2.81 14.03 -7.36
C TRP A 206 -2.60 13.78 -8.84
N GLU A 207 -1.36 13.41 -9.18
CA GLU A 207 -0.94 13.04 -10.52
C GLU A 207 -0.61 11.55 -10.56
N MET A 208 -0.75 10.97 -11.74
CA MET A 208 -0.38 9.59 -12.00
C MET A 208 1.03 9.53 -12.60
N GLY A 209 1.92 8.75 -11.99
CA GLY A 209 3.22 8.40 -12.56
C GLY A 209 3.12 7.34 -13.66
N ASN A 210 4.19 7.19 -14.44
CA ASN A 210 4.29 6.19 -15.49
C ASN A 210 4.38 4.77 -14.94
N PHE A 211 3.90 3.81 -15.73
CA PHE A 211 3.95 2.40 -15.36
C PHE A 211 5.38 1.85 -15.33
N VAL A 212 5.66 0.97 -14.36
CA VAL A 212 6.85 0.11 -14.37
C VAL A 212 6.75 -0.80 -15.59
N GLY A 213 7.67 -0.63 -16.54
CA GLY A 213 7.66 -1.35 -17.82
C GLY A 213 8.19 -2.78 -17.74
N LYS A 214 8.15 -3.46 -18.90
CA LYS A 214 8.71 -4.79 -19.19
C LYS A 214 8.02 -5.99 -18.53
N GLU A 215 7.90 -6.00 -17.22
CA GLU A 215 7.33 -7.12 -16.46
C GLU A 215 5.91 -6.81 -16.02
N SER A 216 5.02 -7.80 -16.09
CA SER A 216 3.68 -7.66 -15.51
C SER A 216 3.77 -7.77 -14.00
N ALA A 217 3.20 -6.79 -13.30
CA ALA A 217 3.22 -6.70 -11.85
C ALA A 217 1.92 -6.12 -11.30
N GLY A 218 1.51 -6.61 -10.14
CA GLY A 218 0.30 -6.19 -9.42
C GLY A 218 0.62 -5.31 -8.23
N GLU A 219 0.04 -5.65 -7.08
CA GLU A 219 0.23 -4.94 -5.82
C GLU A 219 1.71 -4.68 -5.51
N CYS A 220 2.03 -3.45 -5.10
CA CYS A 220 3.39 -3.02 -4.83
C CYS A 220 3.46 -2.11 -3.60
N GLN A 221 4.67 -1.97 -3.07
CA GLN A 221 5.02 -0.90 -2.14
C GLN A 221 6.29 -0.21 -2.60
N VAL A 222 6.47 1.02 -2.12
CA VAL A 222 7.62 1.86 -2.43
C VAL A 222 8.33 2.31 -1.16
N ALA A 223 9.65 2.47 -1.23
CA ALA A 223 10.46 3.00 -0.16
C ALA A 223 11.50 3.99 -0.73
N GLU A 224 11.66 5.14 -0.09
CA GLU A 224 12.75 6.06 -0.42
C GLU A 224 14.04 5.51 0.21
N ILE A 225 15.06 5.30 -0.61
CA ILE A 225 16.38 4.83 -0.15
C ILE A 225 17.44 5.85 -0.51
N HIS A 226 18.33 6.12 0.43
CA HIS A 226 19.58 6.82 0.18
C HIS A 226 20.60 5.81 -0.36
N ARG A 227 21.15 6.05 -1.54
CA ARG A 227 22.17 5.20 -2.17
C ARG A 227 23.21 6.06 -2.86
N CYS A 228 24.48 5.88 -2.51
CA CYS A 228 25.60 6.58 -3.15
C CYS A 228 25.43 8.11 -3.21
N GLY A 229 24.89 8.72 -2.15
CA GLY A 229 24.69 10.17 -2.07
C GLY A 229 23.41 10.69 -2.74
N MET A 230 22.53 9.81 -3.23
CA MET A 230 21.27 10.18 -3.90
C MET A 230 20.08 9.45 -3.27
N ASN A 231 18.96 10.15 -3.12
CA ASN A 231 17.70 9.52 -2.77
C ASN A 231 17.04 8.99 -4.05
N VAL A 232 16.62 7.72 -4.03
CA VAL A 232 15.86 7.11 -5.12
C VAL A 232 14.63 6.42 -4.55
N LEU A 233 13.56 6.37 -5.34
CA LEU A 233 12.36 5.66 -4.96
C LEU A 233 12.44 4.21 -5.46
N TYR A 234 12.38 3.27 -4.54
CA TYR A 234 12.49 1.86 -4.82
C TYR A 234 11.12 1.18 -4.80
N CYS A 235 10.73 0.51 -5.87
CA CYS A 235 9.46 -0.23 -5.98
C CYS A 235 9.71 -1.74 -5.89
N ASN A 236 8.91 -2.45 -5.08
CA ASN A 236 8.87 -3.91 -5.04
C ASN A 236 7.43 -4.38 -5.26
N ALA A 237 7.21 -5.14 -6.34
CA ALA A 237 5.89 -5.48 -6.83
C ALA A 237 5.67 -6.99 -6.93
N ARG A 238 4.42 -7.39 -6.70
CA ARG A 238 3.94 -8.76 -6.77
C ARG A 238 3.90 -9.25 -8.20
N THR A 239 4.30 -10.50 -8.41
CA THR A 239 4.01 -11.22 -9.66
C THR A 239 3.44 -12.61 -9.39
N ASN A 240 2.83 -13.21 -10.40
CA ASN A 240 2.49 -14.63 -10.42
C ASN A 240 3.52 -15.47 -11.22
N ARG A 241 4.73 -14.94 -11.43
CA ARG A 241 5.80 -15.54 -12.25
C ARG A 241 7.01 -16.00 -11.43
N GLY A 242 6.74 -16.44 -10.20
CA GLY A 242 7.71 -17.12 -9.32
C GLY A 242 8.74 -16.23 -8.62
N ALA A 243 8.84 -14.94 -8.97
CA ALA A 243 9.75 -14.00 -8.32
C ALA A 243 9.16 -12.58 -8.26
N ARG A 244 9.58 -11.79 -7.27
CA ARG A 244 9.26 -10.35 -7.20
C ARG A 244 9.84 -9.61 -8.39
N VAL A 245 9.18 -8.51 -8.77
CA VAL A 245 9.73 -7.52 -9.70
C VAL A 245 10.11 -6.28 -8.91
N GLN A 246 11.28 -5.73 -9.22
CA GLN A 246 11.78 -4.50 -8.59
C GLN A 246 12.15 -3.49 -9.66
N ALA A 247 11.93 -2.22 -9.35
CA ALA A 247 12.25 -1.09 -10.23
C ALA A 247 12.70 0.11 -9.39
N VAL A 248 13.47 1.00 -10.00
CA VAL A 248 14.00 2.21 -9.35
C VAL A 248 13.51 3.43 -10.11
N SER A 249 13.11 4.46 -9.37
CA SER A 249 12.81 5.78 -9.91
C SER A 249 13.81 6.80 -9.35
N TYR A 250 14.39 7.59 -10.25
CA TYR A 250 15.29 8.70 -9.92
C TYR A 250 14.57 10.06 -9.91
N ASN A 251 13.27 10.07 -10.19
CA ASN A 251 12.44 11.27 -10.27
C ASN A 251 11.16 11.12 -9.44
N ASN A 252 11.31 10.63 -8.21
CA ASN A 252 10.26 10.63 -7.18
C ASN A 252 8.98 9.83 -7.55
N GLY A 253 9.12 8.82 -8.39
CA GLY A 253 8.02 7.93 -8.81
C GLY A 253 7.32 8.32 -10.10
N VAL A 254 7.74 9.41 -10.75
CA VAL A 254 7.17 9.84 -12.05
C VAL A 254 7.50 8.81 -13.13
N ASP A 255 8.76 8.37 -13.21
CA ASP A 255 9.21 7.30 -14.09
C ASP A 255 9.98 6.25 -13.30
N PHE A 256 9.82 4.99 -13.70
CA PHE A 256 10.64 3.89 -13.22
C PHE A 256 11.48 3.32 -14.36
N ASP A 257 12.70 2.91 -14.04
CA ASP A 257 13.46 2.00 -14.90
C ASP A 257 12.66 0.71 -15.18
N GLU A 258 13.11 -0.05 -16.18
CA GLU A 258 12.49 -1.33 -16.50
C GLU A 258 12.41 -2.25 -15.27
N GLY A 259 11.27 -2.92 -15.10
CA GLY A 259 11.11 -3.90 -14.02
C GLY A 259 12.07 -5.09 -14.19
N HIS A 260 12.76 -5.45 -13.12
CA HIS A 260 13.67 -6.59 -13.08
C HIS A 260 13.17 -7.67 -12.12
N ARG A 261 13.12 -8.92 -12.61
CA ARG A 261 12.83 -10.09 -11.78
C ARG A 261 13.97 -10.35 -10.80
N VAL A 262 13.63 -10.57 -9.53
CA VAL A 262 14.61 -10.81 -8.46
C VAL A 262 14.43 -12.20 -7.90
N GLU A 263 15.14 -13.16 -8.50
CA GLU A 263 14.99 -14.60 -8.22
C GLU A 263 15.27 -14.98 -6.76
N LYS A 264 15.99 -14.14 -6.01
CA LYS A 264 16.21 -14.33 -4.56
C LYS A 264 14.93 -14.11 -3.73
N LEU A 265 13.97 -13.34 -4.25
CA LEU A 265 12.70 -13.02 -3.61
C LEU A 265 11.59 -13.80 -4.31
N VAL A 266 11.39 -15.04 -3.84
CA VAL A 266 10.46 -15.99 -4.45
C VAL A 266 8.99 -15.63 -4.21
N GLU A 267 8.15 -15.91 -5.21
CA GLU A 267 6.68 -15.79 -5.13
C GLU A 267 6.04 -17.19 -5.05
N PRO A 268 4.98 -17.39 -4.24
CA PRO A 268 4.13 -18.57 -4.38
C PRO A 268 3.44 -18.61 -5.76
N PRO A 269 2.83 -19.73 -6.17
CA PRO A 269 2.30 -19.90 -7.53
C PRO A 269 1.29 -18.82 -8.00
N SER A 270 0.49 -18.28 -7.09
CA SER A 270 -0.48 -17.20 -7.37
C SER A 270 0.08 -15.79 -7.11
N GLY A 271 1.33 -15.70 -6.67
CA GLY A 271 1.90 -14.52 -6.03
C GLY A 271 1.25 -14.20 -4.67
N CYS A 272 1.89 -13.33 -3.89
CA CYS A 272 1.34 -12.76 -2.67
C CYS A 272 1.77 -11.30 -2.49
N HIS A 273 1.00 -10.52 -1.74
CA HIS A 273 1.42 -9.19 -1.33
C HIS A 273 2.69 -9.28 -0.46
N GLY A 274 3.57 -8.30 -0.58
CA GLY A 274 4.76 -8.16 0.25
C GLY A 274 4.98 -6.70 0.63
N SER A 275 5.57 -6.45 1.78
CA SER A 275 5.82 -5.09 2.27
C SER A 275 7.30 -4.77 2.30
N ILE A 276 7.66 -3.53 1.97
CA ILE A 276 9.02 -3.01 2.10
C ILE A 276 9.02 -1.72 2.94
N VAL A 277 10.07 -1.52 3.72
CA VAL A 277 10.36 -0.23 4.39
C VAL A 277 11.87 0.02 4.36
N ALA A 278 12.26 1.28 4.19
CA ALA A 278 13.63 1.71 4.36
C ALA A 278 13.91 2.10 5.82
N PHE A 279 15.11 1.84 6.30
CA PHE A 279 15.56 2.24 7.63
C PHE A 279 17.06 2.57 7.61
N PRO A 280 17.54 3.45 8.51
CA PRO A 280 18.95 3.82 8.54
C PRO A 280 19.84 2.60 8.86
N PRO A 281 21.05 2.53 8.30
CA PRO A 281 22.00 1.47 8.63
C PRO A 281 22.41 1.58 10.11
N PRO A 282 22.88 0.47 10.72
CA PRO A 282 23.39 0.51 12.07
C PRO A 282 24.51 1.54 12.24
N PRO A 283 24.63 2.22 13.40
CA PRO A 283 25.56 3.35 13.58
C PRO A 283 27.05 3.03 13.37
N TYR A 284 27.41 1.74 13.41
CA TYR A 284 28.79 1.27 13.22
C TYR A 284 29.17 1.02 11.75
N VAL A 285 28.22 1.14 10.81
CA VAL A 285 28.47 0.98 9.38
C VAL A 285 28.91 2.33 8.81
N TRP A 286 30.05 2.36 8.11
CA TRP A 286 30.58 3.59 7.51
C TRP A 286 29.78 4.08 6.30
N CYS A 287 29.15 3.17 5.57
CA CYS A 287 28.25 3.52 4.48
C CYS A 287 26.91 3.98 5.05
N GLN A 288 26.47 5.18 4.67
CA GLN A 288 25.20 5.77 5.10
C GLN A 288 24.03 5.40 4.18
N ASP A 289 24.23 4.43 3.28
CA ASP A 289 23.15 3.94 2.42
C ASP A 289 22.06 3.28 3.25
N SER A 290 20.81 3.53 2.87
CA SER A 290 19.64 3.00 3.56
C SER A 290 19.57 1.48 3.44
N TRP A 291 19.10 0.81 4.48
CA TRP A 291 18.79 -0.62 4.44
C TRP A 291 17.31 -0.82 4.18
N LEU A 292 16.96 -1.95 3.54
CA LEU A 292 15.58 -2.32 3.27
C LEU A 292 15.19 -3.56 4.08
N LEU A 293 14.04 -3.47 4.74
CA LEU A 293 13.35 -4.61 5.34
C LEU A 293 12.20 -5.01 4.43
N TYR A 294 12.14 -6.30 4.09
CA TYR A 294 11.09 -6.89 3.27
C TYR A 294 10.37 -8.00 4.03
N ALA A 295 9.05 -8.04 3.96
CA ALA A 295 8.23 -9.06 4.60
C ALA A 295 7.29 -9.74 3.59
N HIS A 296 7.43 -11.05 3.43
CA HIS A 296 6.65 -11.85 2.49
C HIS A 296 6.70 -13.35 2.81
N PRO A 297 5.70 -14.16 2.41
CA PRO A 297 5.76 -15.61 2.55
C PRO A 297 6.93 -16.24 1.78
N ARG A 298 7.71 -17.12 2.41
CA ARG A 298 8.77 -17.87 1.70
C ARG A 298 8.28 -19.22 1.14
N GLN A 299 7.24 -19.80 1.74
CA GLN A 299 6.49 -21.00 1.34
C GLN A 299 5.07 -20.94 1.95
N LYS A 300 4.15 -21.83 1.52
CA LYS A 300 2.69 -21.84 1.80
C LYS A 300 2.22 -21.52 3.24
N GLU A 301 3.09 -21.55 4.25
CA GLU A 301 2.68 -21.46 5.67
C GLU A 301 3.54 -20.54 6.56
N LYS A 302 4.53 -19.80 6.04
CA LYS A 302 5.38 -18.94 6.89
C LYS A 302 5.70 -17.59 6.25
N VAL A 303 5.28 -16.51 6.91
CA VAL A 303 5.80 -15.15 6.70
C VAL A 303 7.26 -15.13 7.17
N CYS A 304 8.18 -14.75 6.30
CA CYS A 304 9.58 -14.55 6.64
C CYS A 304 9.94 -13.08 6.48
N TRP A 305 10.67 -12.56 7.46
CA TRP A 305 11.36 -11.28 7.36
C TRP A 305 12.65 -11.51 6.58
N PHE A 306 12.80 -10.80 5.47
CA PHE A 306 14.03 -10.74 4.69
C PHE A 306 14.67 -9.38 4.91
N PHE A 307 15.89 -9.41 5.43
CA PHE A 307 16.80 -8.28 5.34
C PHE A 307 17.50 -8.41 3.99
N SER A 308 17.22 -7.49 3.06
CA SER A 308 17.97 -7.41 1.81
C SER A 308 18.92 -6.23 1.91
N PHE A 309 20.21 -6.52 1.84
CA PHE A 309 21.23 -5.52 1.56
C PHE A 309 21.21 -5.32 0.04
N ILE A 310 20.93 -4.10 -0.43
CA ILE A 310 21.14 -3.72 -1.83
C ILE A 310 22.51 -3.06 -1.94
#